data_AF-A0A8T5HRN8-F1
#
_entry.id   AF-A0A8T5HRN8-F1
#
_cell.length_a   1.000
_cell.length_b   1.000
_cell.length_c   1.000
_cell.angle_alpha   90.00
_cell.angle_beta   90.00
_cell.angle_gamma   90.00
#
_symmetry.space_group_name_H-M   'P 1'
#
loop_
_entity.id
_entity.type
_entity.pdbx_description
1 polymer ?
#
loop_
_entity_poly.entity_id
_entity_poly.type
_entity_poly.pdbx_seq_one_letter_code
_entity_poly.pdbx_strand_id
1 'polypeptide(L)' 'MQDNSLVGILTWIVGILVSLAVGSGMIDGTLSIPMIHSTITAVAGWVVVAGAIISVIVSIFSK' A
#
# COMPACT_ATOMS: atom_id res chain seq x y z
N MET A 1 -14.49 15.69 14.52
CA MET A 1 -13.13 15.81 13.95
C MET A 1 -13.27 16.84 12.86
N GLN A 2 -12.75 18.07 13.05
CA GLN A 2 -12.95 19.15 12.08
C GLN A 2 -12.37 18.73 10.72
N ASP A 3 -13.22 18.78 9.69
CA ASP A 3 -12.95 18.38 8.32
C ASP A 3 -11.90 19.26 7.65
N ASN A 4 -10.62 18.97 7.90
CA ASN A 4 -9.58 19.37 6.96
C ASN A 4 -9.58 18.36 5.82
N SER A 5 -10.59 18.45 4.94
CA SER A 5 -10.80 17.56 3.78
C SER A 5 -9.51 17.38 2.95
N LEU A 6 -8.70 18.43 2.85
CA LEU A 6 -7.39 18.40 2.21
C LEU A 6 -6.40 17.48 2.92
N VAL A 7 -6.35 17.50 4.26
CA VAL A 7 -5.47 16.61 5.04
C VAL A 7 -5.93 15.17 4.87
N GLY A 8 -7.24 14.90 4.88
CA GLY A 8 -7.78 13.56 4.62
C GLY A 8 -7.40 13.00 3.26
N ILE A 9 -7.55 13.81 2.20
CA ILE A 9 -7.15 13.43 0.83
C ILE A 9 -5.63 13.20 0.76
N LEU A 10 -4.83 14.10 1.35
CA LEU A 10 -3.38 13.96 1.38
C LEU A 10 -2.96 12.68 2.10
N THR A 11 -3.52 12.39 3.28
CA THR A 11 -3.22 11.16 4.03
C THR A 11 -3.61 9.91 3.23
N TRP A 12 -4.73 9.94 2.50
CA TRP A 12 -5.15 8.84 1.63
C TRP A 12 -4.18 8.61 0.47
N ILE A 13 -3.82 9.66 -0.27
CA ILE A 13 -2.86 9.58 -1.39
C ILE A 13 -1.50 9.08 -0.88
N VAL A 14 -0.99 9.65 0.20
CA VAL A 14 0.27 9.22 0.82
C VAL A 14 0.20 7.75 1.24
N GLY A 15 -0.91 7.32 1.85
CA GLY A 15 -1.12 5.93 2.24
C GLY A 15 -1.04 4.96 1.06
N ILE A 16 -1.64 5.32 -0.08
CA ILE A 16 -1.58 4.50 -1.30
C ILE A 16 -0.15 4.44 -1.85
N LEU A 17 0.51 5.60 -1.98
CA LEU A 17 1.86 5.67 -2.54
C LEU A 17 2.86 4.88 -1.70
N VAL A 18 2.79 4.99 -0.36
CA VAL A 18 3.64 4.24 0.55
C VAL A 18 3.35 2.74 0.46
N SER A 19 2.07 2.34 0.42
CA SER A 19 1.70 0.92 0.31
C SER A 19 2.20 0.29 -1.00
N LEU A 20 2.04 1.00 -2.12
CA LEU A 20 2.53 0.53 -3.42
C LEU A 20 4.06 0.46 -3.47
N ALA A 21 4.76 1.45 -2.92
CA ALA A 21 6.23 1.46 -2.87
C ALA A 21 6.81 0.35 -1.99
N VAL A 22 6.18 0.09 -0.84
CA VAL A 22 6.58 -1.00 0.06
C VAL A 22 6.27 -2.36 -0.58
N GLY A 23 5.08 -2.52 -1.15
CA GLY A 23 4.67 -3.75 -1.83
C GLY A 23 5.57 -4.09 -3.02
N SER A 24 5.89 -3.12 -3.89
CA SER A 24 6.82 -3.32 -5.00
C SER A 24 8.24 -3.63 -4.51
N GLY A 25 8.72 -2.90 -3.49
CA GLY A 25 10.03 -3.14 -2.90
C GLY A 25 10.17 -4.55 -2.31
N MET A 26 9.09 -5.11 -1.75
CA MET A 26 9.05 -6.49 -1.25
C MET A 26 9.02 -7.54 -2.36
N ILE A 27 8.38 -7.25 -3.50
CA ILE A 27 8.32 -8.16 -4.65
C ILE A 27 9.67 -8.21 -5.37
N ASP A 28 10.27 -7.05 -5.64
CA ASP A 28 11.57 -6.96 -6.34
C ASP A 28 12.76 -7.33 -5.45
N GLY A 29 12.54 -7.64 -4.17
CA GLY A 29 13.59 -7.99 -3.22
C GLY A 29 14.51 -6.84 -2.83
N THR A 30 14.18 -5.60 -3.23
CA THR A 30 14.88 -4.37 -2.80
C THR A 30 14.69 -4.16 -1.31
N LEU A 31 13.54 -4.55 -0.76
CA LEU A 31 13.23 -4.55 0.66
C LEU A 31 13.28 -5.98 1.21
N SER A 32 14.46 -6.36 1.74
CA SER A 32 14.64 -7.63 2.43
C SER A 32 14.32 -7.46 3.91
N ILE A 33 13.32 -8.19 4.39
CA ILE A 33 13.00 -8.22 5.82
C ILE A 33 13.88 -9.28 6.48
N PRO A 34 14.82 -8.88 7.37
CA PRO A 34 15.62 -9.86 8.10
C PRO A 34 14.68 -10.76 8.90
N MET A 35 14.99 -12.07 8.96
CA MET A 35 14.20 -13.12 9.62
C MET A 35 13.07 -13.75 8.80
N ILE A 36 12.71 -13.21 7.62
CA ILE A 36 11.66 -13.78 6.75
C ILE A 36 12.25 -14.30 5.44
N HIS A 37 11.85 -15.50 5.02
CA HIS A 37 12.27 -16.08 3.75
C HIS A 37 11.80 -15.21 2.58
N SER A 38 12.66 -15.00 1.58
CA SER A 38 12.41 -14.10 0.44
C SER A 38 11.08 -14.37 -0.28
N THR A 39 10.69 -15.63 -0.43
CA THR A 39 9.42 -16.02 -1.05
C THR A 39 8.21 -15.50 -0.27
N ILE A 40 8.24 -15.56 1.06
CA ILE A 40 7.13 -15.13 1.91
C ILE A 40 7.00 -13.61 1.87
N THR A 41 8.14 -12.91 1.87
CA THR A 41 8.20 -11.45 1.70
C THR A 41 7.61 -11.02 0.35
N ALA A 42 7.93 -11.70 -0.74
CA ALA A 42 7.37 -11.38 -2.06
C ALA A 42 5.85 -11.62 -2.12
N VAL A 43 5.35 -12.70 -1.52
CA VAL A 43 3.91 -12.97 -1.44
C VAL A 43 3.19 -11.89 -0.61
N ALA A 44 3.77 -11.50 0.53
CA ALA A 44 3.23 -10.40 1.34
C ALA A 44 3.20 -9.08 0.56
N GLY A 45 4.22 -8.80 -0.25
CA GLY A 45 4.23 -7.64 -1.15
C GLY A 45 3.06 -7.64 -2.13
N TRP A 46 2.76 -8.77 -2.76
CA TRP A 46 1.60 -8.91 -3.64
C TRP A 46 0.26 -8.70 -2.93
N VAL A 47 0.13 -9.16 -1.68
CA VAL A 47 -1.08 -8.91 -0.86
C VAL A 47 -1.26 -7.41 -0.62
N VAL A 48 -0.19 -6.68 -0.31
CA VAL A 48 -0.22 -5.22 -0.11
C VAL A 48 -0.60 -4.50 -1.40
N VAL A 49 0.00 -4.87 -2.54
CA VAL A 49 -0.31 -4.26 -3.84
C VAL A 49 -1.78 -4.49 -4.21
N ALA A 50 -2.28 -5.72 -4.07
CA ALA A 50 -3.69 -6.02 -4.34
C ALA A 50 -4.63 -5.24 -3.42
N GLY A 51 -4.31 -5.16 -2.11
CA GLY A 51 -5.08 -4.38 -1.15
C GLY A 51 -5.11 -2.88 -1.47
N ALA A 52 -3.99 -2.31 -1.90
CA ALA A 52 -3.91 -0.92 -2.33
C ALA A 52 -4.75 -0.66 -3.59
N ILE A 53 -4.72 -1.56 -4.58
CA ILE A 53 -5.54 -1.46 -5.80
C ILE A 53 -7.03 -1.54 -5.44
N ILE A 54 -7.43 -2.51 -4.61
CA ILE A 54 -8.82 -2.65 -4.16
C ILE A 54 -9.27 -1.39 -3.41
N SER A 55 -8.43 -0.85 -2.52
CA SER A 55 -8.72 0.39 -1.78
C SER A 55 -9.01 1.55 -2.75
N VAL A 56 -8.18 1.73 -3.78
CA VAL A 56 -8.39 2.76 -4.81
C VAL A 56 -9.69 2.55 -5.56
N ILE A 57 -9.95 1.32 -6.01
CA ILE A 57 -11.19 0.96 -6.70
C ILE A 57 -12.40 1.31 -5.83
N VAL A 58 -12.43 0.85 -4.58
CA VAL A 58 -13.53 1.12 -3.65
C VAL A 58 -13.68 2.62 -3.40
N SER A 59 -12.60 3.37 -3.19
CA SER A 59 -12.68 4.83 -3.01
C SER A 59 -13.22 5.57 -4.24
N ILE A 60 -13.01 5.05 -5.45
CA ILE A 60 -13.59 5.65 -6.67
C ILE A 60 -15.08 5.32 -6.79
N PHE A 61 -15.48 4.09 -6.49
CA PHE A 61 -16.87 3.63 -6.64
C PHE A 61 -17.79 4.01 -5.47
N SER A 62 -17.27 4.07 -4.24
CA SER A 62 -17.99 4.43 -3.02
C SER A 62 -17.88 5.92 -2.70
N LYS A 63 -17.75 6.76 -3.73
CA LYS A 63 -17.72 8.23 -3.61
C LYS A 63 -19.02 8.78 -3.04
#